data_AF-A0A8J6VCP4-F1
#
_entry.id   AF-A0A8J6VCP4-F1
#
_cell.length_a   1.000
_cell.length_b   1.000
_cell.length_c   1.000
_cell.angle_alpha   90.00
_cell.angle_beta   90.00
_cell.angle_gamma   90.00
#
_symmetry.space_group_name_H-M   'P 1'
#
loop_
_entity.id
_entity.type
_entity.pdbx_description
1 polymer ?
#
loop_
_entity_poly.entity_id
_entity_poly.type
_entity_poly.pdbx_seq_one_letter_code
_entity_poly.pdbx_strand_id
1 'polypeptide(L)'
;MAAVQLIVESEATAINRGKELILQAREELGDEVTRRKILELIETILLYKFTRLSREELAQMLEIDDEFRQTRMYQSIKQEGKIEGKLESVPGLLALGLSMEQIAGVLGLTVEQVQQASDNQSS
;
A
#
# COMPACT_ATOMS: atom_id res chain seq x y z
N MET A 1 -10.73 10.49 -20.69
CA MET A 1 -10.20 9.21 -20.17
C MET A 1 -8.68 9.20 -20.27
N ALA A 2 -7.98 9.93 -19.39
CA ALA A 2 -6.52 10.08 -19.46
C ALA A 2 -5.79 9.11 -18.52
N ALA A 3 -6.34 8.80 -17.33
CA ALA A 3 -5.76 7.83 -16.39
C ALA A 3 -5.68 6.39 -16.94
N VAL A 4 -6.62 5.96 -17.80
CA VAL A 4 -6.60 4.63 -18.42
C VAL A 4 -5.40 4.44 -19.36
N GLN A 5 -4.86 5.53 -19.93
CA GLN A 5 -3.66 5.46 -20.79
C GLN A 5 -2.44 4.97 -20.01
N LEU A 6 -2.37 5.25 -18.70
CA LEU A 6 -1.30 4.72 -17.85
C LEU A 6 -1.28 3.19 -17.85
N ILE A 7 -2.36 2.48 -18.14
CA ILE A 7 -2.34 1.01 -18.17
C ILE A 7 -1.48 0.51 -19.33
N VAL A 8 -1.64 1.09 -20.51
CA VAL A 8 -1.01 0.62 -21.77
C VAL A 8 0.36 1.24 -22.05
N GLU A 9 0.70 2.35 -21.37
CA GLU A 9 2.00 2.98 -21.50
C GLU A 9 3.16 2.15 -20.93
N SER A 10 4.37 2.40 -21.44
CA SER A 10 5.59 1.78 -20.91
C SER A 10 5.93 2.32 -19.52
N GLU A 11 6.62 1.51 -18.70
CA GLU A 11 7.15 1.96 -17.41
C GLU A 11 8.03 3.22 -17.53
N ALA A 12 8.81 3.33 -18.61
CA ALA A 12 9.68 4.48 -18.86
C ALA A 12 8.93 5.81 -19.03
N THR A 13 7.69 5.78 -19.52
CA THR A 13 6.87 6.99 -19.77
C THR A 13 5.81 7.22 -18.71
N ALA A 14 5.36 6.16 -18.05
CA ALA A 14 4.23 6.20 -17.12
C ALA A 14 4.48 7.08 -15.88
N ILE A 15 5.74 7.23 -15.43
CA ILE A 15 6.06 8.14 -14.32
C ILE A 15 5.79 9.59 -14.69
N ASN A 16 6.33 10.04 -15.82
CA ASN A 16 6.15 11.42 -16.28
C ASN A 16 4.67 11.71 -16.58
N ARG A 17 4.00 10.75 -17.22
CA ARG A 17 2.56 10.87 -17.47
C ARG A 17 1.74 10.90 -16.18
N GLY A 18 2.13 10.09 -15.19
CA GLY A 18 1.52 10.09 -13.86
C GLY A 18 1.62 11.47 -13.21
N LYS A 19 2.81 12.08 -13.21
CA LYS A 19 3.05 13.44 -12.70
C LYS A 19 2.15 14.48 -13.38
N GLU A 20 2.07 14.47 -14.71
CA GLU A 20 1.20 15.37 -15.46
C GLU A 20 -0.27 15.22 -15.06
N LEU A 21 -0.76 13.98 -14.98
CA LEU A 21 -2.16 13.71 -14.63
C LEU A 21 -2.50 14.14 -13.20
N ILE A 22 -1.55 14.01 -12.28
CA ILE A 22 -1.69 14.49 -10.90
C ILE A 22 -1.78 16.01 -10.87
N LEU A 23 -0.90 16.71 -11.60
CA LEU A 23 -0.94 18.18 -11.69
C LEU A 23 -2.26 18.66 -12.32
N GLN A 24 -2.69 18.04 -13.41
CA GLN A 24 -3.97 18.36 -14.06
C GLN A 24 -5.15 18.14 -13.11
N ALA A 25 -5.18 17.01 -12.40
CA ALA A 25 -6.23 16.75 -11.41
C ALA A 25 -6.25 17.78 -10.28
N ARG A 26 -5.10 18.38 -9.93
CA ARG A 26 -5.00 19.43 -8.90
C ARG A 26 -5.46 20.79 -9.39
N GLU A 27 -5.10 21.16 -10.62
CA GLU A 27 -5.37 22.49 -11.17
C GLU A 27 -6.76 22.61 -11.78
N GLU A 28 -7.25 21.56 -12.43
CA GLU A 28 -8.48 21.61 -13.24
C GLU A 28 -9.73 21.18 -12.46
N LEU A 29 -9.58 20.41 -11.36
CA LEU A 29 -10.73 19.88 -10.61
C LEU A 29 -11.04 20.69 -9.35
N GLY A 30 -12.04 21.55 -9.46
CA GLY A 30 -12.58 22.30 -8.32
C GLY A 30 -13.25 21.43 -7.26
N ASP A 31 -13.89 20.31 -7.65
CA ASP A 31 -14.52 19.38 -6.73
C ASP A 31 -13.50 18.48 -6.02
N GLU A 32 -13.37 18.62 -4.70
CA GLU A 32 -12.42 17.86 -3.88
C GLU A 32 -12.66 16.35 -3.92
N VAL A 33 -13.92 15.92 -4.00
CA VAL A 33 -14.27 14.48 -3.99
C VAL A 33 -13.81 13.82 -5.28
N THR A 34 -14.09 14.44 -6.42
CA THR A 34 -13.70 13.95 -7.74
C THR A 34 -12.18 14.00 -7.90
N ARG A 35 -11.54 15.10 -7.47
CA ARG A 35 -10.08 15.21 -7.43
C ARG A 35 -9.45 14.05 -6.66
N ARG A 36 -9.90 13.77 -5.44
CA ARG A 36 -9.40 12.66 -4.63
C ARG A 36 -9.55 11.30 -5.32
N LYS A 37 -10.71 11.03 -5.93
CA LYS A 37 -10.96 9.76 -6.65
C LYS A 37 -10.05 9.59 -7.87
N ILE A 38 -9.77 10.66 -8.60
CA ILE A 38 -8.86 10.62 -9.76
C ILE A 38 -7.42 10.38 -9.31
N LEU A 39 -6.98 11.04 -8.24
CA LEU A 39 -5.66 10.81 -7.66
C LEU A 39 -5.52 9.35 -7.17
N GLU A 40 -6.51 8.82 -6.43
CA GLU A 40 -6.54 7.42 -5.98
C GLU A 40 -6.46 6.43 -7.17
N LEU A 41 -7.12 6.74 -8.29
CA LEU A 41 -7.06 5.90 -9.50
C LEU A 41 -5.67 5.92 -10.15
N ILE A 42 -5.06 7.11 -10.30
CA ILE A 42 -3.72 7.25 -10.88
C ILE A 42 -2.71 6.47 -10.04
N GLU A 43 -2.76 6.60 -8.72
CA GLU A 43 -1.90 5.84 -7.79
C GLU A 43 -2.06 4.34 -7.94
N THR A 44 -3.31 3.87 -7.99
CA THR A 44 -3.61 2.45 -8.12
C THR A 44 -2.99 1.90 -9.39
N ILE A 45 -3.15 2.59 -10.53
CA ILE A 45 -2.59 2.13 -11.81
C ILE A 45 -1.06 2.10 -11.77
N LEU A 46 -0.42 3.14 -11.23
CA LEU A 46 1.04 3.22 -11.16
C LEU A 46 1.59 2.12 -10.24
N LEU A 47 0.98 1.87 -9.09
CA LEU A 47 1.38 0.79 -8.20
C LEU A 47 1.34 -0.58 -8.88
N TYR A 48 0.24 -0.88 -9.60
CA TYR A 48 0.13 -2.15 -10.32
C TYR A 48 1.08 -2.25 -11.51
N LYS A 49 1.47 -1.13 -12.11
CA LYS A 49 2.48 -1.12 -13.17
C LYS A 49 3.89 -1.35 -12.61
N PHE A 50 4.24 -0.70 -11.50
CA PHE A 50 5.58 -0.74 -10.92
C PHE A 50 5.68 -1.76 -9.78
N THR A 51 5.41 -3.04 -10.07
CA THR A 51 5.38 -4.12 -9.06
C THR A 51 6.71 -4.38 -8.36
N ARG A 52 7.83 -3.90 -8.94
CA ARG A 52 9.18 -4.04 -8.40
C ARG A 52 9.63 -2.85 -7.56
N LEU A 53 8.90 -1.73 -7.61
CA LEU A 53 9.22 -0.56 -6.81
C LEU A 53 8.45 -0.63 -5.49
N SER A 54 9.13 -0.29 -4.41
CA SER A 54 8.45 0.03 -3.15
C SER A 54 7.57 1.27 -3.33
N ARG A 55 6.60 1.42 -2.43
CA ARG A 55 5.70 2.56 -2.43
C ARG A 55 6.45 3.86 -2.16
N GLU A 56 7.45 3.80 -1.30
CA GLU A 56 8.34 4.92 -1.00
C GLU A 56 9.14 5.33 -2.23
N GLU A 57 9.70 4.38 -2.98
CA GLU A 57 10.42 4.66 -4.23
C GLU A 57 9.49 5.26 -5.28
N LEU A 58 8.28 4.72 -5.41
CA LEU A 58 7.29 5.24 -6.36
C LEU A 58 6.84 6.68 -5.98
N ALA A 59 6.59 6.95 -4.70
CA ALA A 59 6.22 8.28 -4.22
C ALA A 59 7.33 9.32 -4.46
N GLN A 60 8.59 8.93 -4.21
CA GLN A 60 9.76 9.76 -4.51
C GLN A 60 9.87 10.05 -6.01
N MET A 61 9.71 9.01 -6.85
CA MET A 61 9.76 9.18 -8.30
C MET A 61 8.66 10.09 -8.83
N LEU A 62 7.49 10.10 -8.19
CA LEU A 62 6.34 10.92 -8.57
C LEU A 62 6.36 12.32 -7.93
N GLU A 63 7.29 12.62 -7.03
CA GLU A 63 7.39 13.90 -6.30
C GLU A 63 6.10 14.27 -5.54
N ILE A 64 5.41 13.25 -5.00
CA ILE A 64 4.15 13.39 -4.27
C ILE A 64 4.33 12.83 -2.86
N ASP A 65 4.99 13.57 -1.99
CA ASP A 65 5.30 13.06 -0.66
C ASP A 65 4.13 13.13 0.34
N ASP A 66 3.29 14.17 0.29
CA ASP A 66 2.29 14.40 1.35
C ASP A 66 0.89 13.89 1.02
N GLU A 67 0.42 14.10 -0.22
CA GLU A 67 -0.95 13.72 -0.61
C GLU A 67 -1.07 12.21 -0.87
N PHE A 68 -0.01 11.56 -1.35
CA PHE A 68 0.06 10.11 -1.56
C PHE A 68 -0.12 9.34 -0.25
N ARG A 69 0.46 9.85 0.84
CA ARG A 69 0.32 9.24 2.17
C ARG A 69 -1.08 9.43 2.78
N GLN A 70 -1.87 10.35 2.24
CA GLN A 70 -3.23 10.63 2.73
C GLN A 70 -4.31 9.82 2.01
N THR A 71 -3.98 9.10 0.93
CA THR A 71 -4.99 8.32 0.23
C THR A 71 -5.47 7.14 1.08
N ARG A 72 -6.77 6.82 0.96
CA ARG A 72 -7.35 5.70 1.70
C ARG A 72 -6.66 4.39 1.35
N MET A 73 -6.29 4.25 0.07
CA MET A 73 -5.54 3.10 -0.43
C MET A 73 -4.18 2.96 0.28
N TYR A 74 -3.41 4.05 0.39
CA TYR A 74 -2.11 4.02 1.09
C TYR A 74 -2.27 3.61 2.56
N GLN A 75 -3.24 4.18 3.26
CA GLN A 75 -3.49 3.87 4.67
C GLN A 75 -3.90 2.41 4.88
N SER A 76 -4.78 1.89 4.01
CA SER A 76 -5.19 0.48 4.04
C SER A 76 -3.99 -0.44 3.87
N ILE A 77 -3.16 -0.20 2.85
CA ILE A 77 -2.04 -1.09 2.56
C ILE A 77 -0.93 -1.00 3.61
N LYS A 78 -0.67 0.20 4.15
CA LYS A 78 0.24 0.35 5.28
C LYS A 78 -0.24 -0.42 6.51
N GLN A 79 -1.55 -0.40 6.76
CA GLN A 79 -2.14 -1.13 7.88
C GLN A 79 -2.07 -2.65 7.65
N GLU A 80 -2.39 -3.12 6.44
CA GLU A 80 -2.26 -4.52 6.02
C GLU A 80 -0.82 -5.01 6.19
N GLY A 81 0.17 -4.28 5.65
CA GLY A 81 1.58 -4.66 5.77
C GLY A 81 2.09 -4.67 7.22
N LYS A 82 1.59 -3.78 8.08
CA LYS A 82 1.90 -3.83 9.52
C LYS A 82 1.32 -5.07 10.20
N ILE A 83 0.13 -5.52 9.78
CA ILE A 83 -0.47 -6.75 10.29
C ILE A 83 0.29 -7.96 9.77
N GLU A 84 0.58 -8.03 8.48
CA GLU A 84 1.35 -9.10 7.85
C GLU A 84 2.72 -9.26 8.52
N GLY A 85 3.50 -8.19 8.68
CA GLY A 85 4.81 -8.27 9.33
C GLY A 85 4.76 -8.72 10.80
N LYS A 86 3.66 -8.43 11.52
CA LYS A 86 3.45 -9.00 12.86
C LYS A 86 3.14 -10.50 12.79
N LEU A 87 2.27 -10.91 11.87
CA LEU A 87 1.91 -12.32 11.68
C LEU A 87 3.14 -13.15 11.26
N GLU A 88 3.99 -12.64 10.39
CA GLU A 88 5.23 -13.30 9.95
C GLU A 88 6.22 -13.54 11.11
N SER A 89 6.18 -12.72 12.16
CA SER A 89 7.03 -12.90 13.35
C SER A 89 6.52 -14.01 14.29
N VAL A 90 5.24 -14.40 14.18
CA VAL A 90 4.60 -15.35 15.11
C VAL A 90 5.34 -16.69 15.22
N PRO A 91 5.71 -17.38 14.12
CA PRO A 91 6.38 -18.68 14.22
C PRO A 91 7.72 -18.61 14.95
N GLY A 92 8.49 -17.54 14.70
CA GLY A 92 9.76 -17.31 15.39
C GLY A 92 9.57 -17.09 16.89
N LEU A 93 8.53 -16.35 17.29
CA LEU A 93 8.21 -16.12 18.71
C LEU A 93 7.72 -17.39 19.41
N LEU A 94 6.93 -18.23 18.71
CA LEU A 94 6.53 -19.55 19.21
C LEU A 94 7.75 -20.46 19.41
N ALA A 95 8.69 -20.47 18.46
CA ALA A 95 9.93 -21.24 18.57
C ALA A 95 10.83 -20.78 19.74
N LEU A 96 10.72 -19.51 20.15
CA LEU A 96 11.37 -18.97 21.34
C LEU A 96 10.63 -19.32 22.65
N GLY A 97 9.52 -20.05 22.58
CA GLY A 97 8.77 -20.55 23.73
C GLY A 97 7.73 -19.57 24.29
N LEU A 98 7.40 -18.49 23.58
CA LEU A 98 6.32 -17.59 24.00
C LEU A 98 4.96 -18.28 23.77
N SER A 99 4.01 -18.06 24.69
CA SER A 99 2.64 -18.53 24.50
C SER A 99 1.88 -17.66 23.48
N MET A 100 0.83 -18.20 22.87
CA MET A 100 0.00 -17.47 21.91
C MET A 100 -0.61 -16.21 22.53
N GLU A 101 -1.00 -16.26 23.81
CA GLU A 101 -1.53 -15.11 24.56
C GLU A 101 -0.47 -14.04 24.77
N GLN A 102 0.78 -14.42 25.06
CA GLN A 102 1.89 -13.49 25.20
C GLN A 102 2.21 -12.82 23.87
N ILE A 103 2.24 -13.60 22.78
CA ILE A 103 2.47 -13.08 21.43
C ILE A 103 1.35 -12.13 21.01
N ALA A 104 0.08 -12.51 21.23
CA ALA A 104 -1.08 -11.66 20.98
C ALA A 104 -0.97 -10.33 21.74
N GLY A 105 -0.62 -10.38 23.03
CA GLY A 105 -0.43 -9.20 23.87
C GLY A 105 0.70 -8.29 23.39
N VAL A 106 1.88 -8.84 23.08
CA VAL A 106 3.06 -8.06 22.66
C VAL A 106 2.88 -7.46 21.27
N LEU A 107 2.32 -8.22 20.33
CA LEU A 107 2.11 -7.76 18.96
C LEU A 107 0.82 -6.95 18.79
N GLY A 108 -0.06 -6.91 19.81
CA GLY A 108 -1.38 -6.31 19.70
C GLY A 108 -2.22 -7.00 18.62
N LEU A 109 -2.16 -8.33 18.57
CA LEU A 109 -2.95 -9.20 17.72
C LEU A 109 -4.02 -9.90 18.58
N THR A 110 -5.01 -10.53 17.94
CA THR A 110 -5.89 -11.48 18.63
C THR A 110 -5.23 -12.85 18.72
N VAL A 111 -5.64 -13.67 19.69
CA VAL A 111 -5.16 -15.07 19.77
C VAL A 111 -5.52 -15.86 18.51
N GLU A 112 -6.68 -15.58 17.90
CA GLU A 112 -7.11 -16.21 16.63
C GLU A 112 -6.16 -15.86 15.48
N GLN A 113 -5.70 -14.61 15.39
CA GLN A 113 -4.73 -14.17 14.39
C GLN A 113 -3.37 -14.88 14.57
N VAL A 114 -2.94 -15.05 15.82
CA VAL A 114 -1.71 -15.78 16.15
C VAL A 114 -1.84 -17.27 15.79
N GLN A 115 -2.99 -17.89 16.08
CA GLN A 115 -3.27 -19.27 15.71
C GLN A 115 -3.22 -19.47 14.19
N GLN A 116 -3.90 -18.62 13.42
CA GLN A 116 -3.91 -18.68 11.95
C GLN A 116 -2.51 -18.54 11.35
N ALA A 117 -1.68 -17.65 11.89
CA ALA A 117 -0.30 -17.48 11.44
C ALA A 117 0.57 -18.72 11.70
N SER A 118 0.31 -19.45 12.80
CA SER A 118 0.95 -20.74 13.10
C SER A 118 0.51 -21.86 12.16
N ASP A 119 -0.79 -21.94 11.86
CA ASP A 119 -1.37 -23.01 11.05
C ASP A 119 -0.97 -22.90 9.57
N ASN A 120 -0.83 -21.68 9.05
CA ASN A 120 -0.40 -21.42 7.67
C ASN A 120 1.03 -21.89 7.34
N GLN A 121 1.89 -22.13 8.35
CA GLN A 121 3.22 -22.74 8.12
C GLN A 121 3.25 -24.27 8.26
N SER A 122 2.14 -24.88 8.69
CA SER A 122 2.04 -26.34 8.85
C SER A 122 1.48 -27.04 7.60
N SER A 123 1.29 -26.31 6.50
CA SER A 123 0.82 -26.81 5.19
C SER A 123 1.91 -26.80 4.12
#